data_AF-A0A5J4URN6-F1
#
_entry.id   AF-A0A5J4URN6-F1
#
_cell.length_a   1.000
_cell.length_b   1.000
_cell.length_c   1.000
_cell.angle_alpha   90.00
_cell.angle_beta   90.00
_cell.angle_gamma   90.00
#
_symmetry.space_group_name_H-M   'P 1'
#
loop_
_entity.id
_entity.type
_entity.pdbx_description
1 polymer ?
#
loop_
_entity_poly.entity_id
_entity_poly.type
_entity_poly.pdbx_seq_one_letter_code
_entity_poly.pdbx_strand_id
1 'polypeptide(L)'
;MKSIISDLTIRINEKNQPRRTAKNVMNIIYVTNADMPVQLDTDDRRHLVCDCKTIHQVTEEHKEDVDYFNELSQSYTSEFYENLMTFFLERDISQSNPILIPMTEAKKQLINVSRSPVDDVIMEHYEQFKQRIPIALVNQYKPQNQLLKTYKNAMIHKCDEQRIYINGISTRVYVLNKDQQSYYDKMMNEEDTETSNANYQKYKKTIEDDGIIEYVVQETKDE
;
A
#
# COMPACT_ATOMS: atom_id res chain seq x y z
N MET A 1 0.01 8.22 -16.01
CA MET A 1 -0.82 7.01 -16.04
C MET A 1 -2.15 7.22 -15.32
N LYS A 2 -2.14 7.69 -14.06
CA LYS A 2 -3.35 8.04 -13.30
C LYS A 2 -4.39 8.84 -14.11
N SER A 3 -3.98 9.92 -14.77
CA SER A 3 -4.83 10.75 -15.65
C SER A 3 -5.43 10.00 -16.84
N ILE A 4 -4.66 9.08 -17.44
CA ILE A 4 -5.11 8.28 -18.59
C ILE A 4 -6.27 7.35 -18.20
N ILE A 5 -6.28 6.88 -16.95
CA ILE A 5 -7.34 6.00 -16.42
C ILE A 5 -8.57 6.81 -16.00
N SER A 6 -8.38 7.97 -15.36
CA SER A 6 -9.47 8.69 -14.68
C SER A 6 -10.07 9.87 -15.45
N ASP A 7 -9.31 10.50 -16.34
CA ASP A 7 -9.74 11.77 -16.93
C ASP A 7 -10.82 11.52 -17.98
N LEU A 8 -11.86 12.36 -18.01
CA LEU A 8 -12.98 12.24 -18.96
C LEU A 8 -12.56 12.50 -20.41
N THR A 9 -11.44 13.18 -20.61
CA THR A 9 -10.92 13.54 -21.92
C THR A 9 -9.43 13.27 -22.01
N ILE A 10 -9.00 12.80 -23.16
CA ILE A 10 -7.59 12.63 -23.48
C ILE A 10 -7.19 13.53 -24.63
N ARG A 11 -5.98 14.09 -24.53
CA ARG A 11 -5.40 14.95 -25.56
C ARG A 11 -4.44 14.13 -26.40
N ILE A 12 -4.85 13.83 -27.62
CA ILE A 12 -4.14 12.96 -28.57
C ILE A 12 -3.24 13.82 -29.44
N ASN A 13 -1.95 13.50 -29.43
CA ASN A 13 -0.93 14.18 -30.25
C ASN A 13 -0.29 13.15 -31.19
N GLU A 14 -0.99 12.87 -32.28
CA GLU A 14 -0.54 11.92 -33.28
C GLU A 14 0.50 12.56 -34.22
N LYS A 15 1.49 11.77 -34.64
CA LYS A 15 2.58 12.27 -35.48
C LYS A 15 2.01 12.79 -36.80
N ASN A 16 2.44 13.98 -37.21
CA ASN A 16 2.01 14.66 -38.45
C ASN A 16 0.49 14.94 -38.52
N GLN A 17 -0.22 14.95 -37.39
CA GLN A 17 -1.63 15.28 -37.32
C GLN A 17 -1.86 16.46 -36.36
N PRO A 18 -2.90 17.28 -36.57
CA PRO A 18 -3.25 18.31 -35.61
C PRO A 18 -3.66 17.67 -34.28
N ARG A 19 -3.18 18.27 -33.19
CA ARG A 19 -3.51 17.83 -31.84
C ARG A 19 -5.02 17.95 -31.61
N ARG A 20 -5.63 16.88 -31.11
CA ARG A 20 -7.07 16.82 -30.83
C ARG A 20 -7.36 16.40 -29.40
N THR A 21 -8.53 16.79 -28.90
CA THR A 21 -9.07 16.32 -27.62
C THR A 21 -10.25 15.40 -27.92
N ALA A 22 -10.30 14.24 -27.27
CA ALA A 22 -11.37 13.27 -27.41
C ALA A 22 -11.88 12.84 -26.04
N LYS A 23 -13.11 12.31 -25.98
CA LYS A 23 -13.61 11.63 -24.79
C LYS A 23 -12.74 10.40 -24.51
N ASN A 24 -12.41 10.19 -23.24
CA ASN A 24 -11.69 9.00 -22.82
C ASN A 24 -12.67 7.85 -22.64
N VAL A 25 -12.46 6.76 -23.38
CA VAL A 25 -13.25 5.53 -23.32
C VAL A 25 -12.35 4.31 -23.08
N MET A 26 -11.13 4.54 -22.60
CA MET A 26 -10.13 3.48 -22.48
C MET A 26 -10.31 2.70 -21.17
N ASN A 27 -10.26 1.38 -21.29
CA ASN A 27 -10.01 0.44 -20.20
C ASN A 27 -8.65 -0.21 -20.48
N ILE A 28 -7.80 -0.33 -19.45
CA ILE A 28 -6.42 -0.80 -19.62
C ILE A 28 -6.22 -2.11 -18.89
N ILE A 29 -5.65 -3.10 -19.58
CA ILE A 29 -5.19 -4.37 -19.01
C ILE A 29 -3.67 -4.40 -19.15
N TYR A 30 -2.99 -4.60 -18.02
CA TYR A 30 -1.54 -4.80 -17.98
C TYR A 30 -1.24 -6.28 -17.82
N VAL A 31 -0.31 -6.79 -18.62
CA VAL A 31 0.22 -8.15 -18.49
C VAL A 31 1.73 -8.03 -18.39
N THR A 32 2.31 -8.64 -17.36
CA THR A 32 3.71 -8.43 -16.97
C THR A 32 4.21 -9.62 -16.18
N ASN A 33 5.49 -9.96 -16.39
CA ASN A 33 6.22 -10.93 -15.58
C ASN A 33 7.16 -10.23 -14.58
N ALA A 34 7.18 -8.90 -14.56
CA ALA A 34 7.99 -8.14 -13.60
C ALA A 34 7.30 -8.08 -12.25
N ASP A 35 8.08 -8.25 -11.17
CA ASP A 35 7.59 -8.27 -9.79
C ASP A 35 6.96 -6.95 -9.35
N MET A 36 7.45 -5.82 -9.88
CA MET A 36 6.93 -4.48 -9.57
C MET A 36 6.58 -3.72 -10.86
N PRO A 37 5.43 -4.01 -11.48
CA PRO A 37 5.07 -3.43 -12.77
C PRO A 37 4.53 -1.99 -12.64
N VAL A 38 3.94 -1.66 -11.50
CA VAL A 38 3.37 -0.34 -11.21
C VAL A 38 3.53 -0.03 -9.73
N GLN A 39 3.93 1.20 -9.41
CA GLN A 39 3.92 1.70 -8.03
C GLN A 39 2.48 2.03 -7.66
N LEU A 40 1.97 1.37 -6.62
CA LEU A 40 0.63 1.60 -6.10
C LEU A 40 0.69 2.39 -4.81
N ASP A 41 -0.16 3.41 -4.72
CA ASP A 41 -0.39 4.07 -3.45
C ASP A 41 -1.31 3.21 -2.58
N THR A 42 -1.21 3.43 -1.28
CA THR A 42 -2.08 2.87 -0.24
C THR A 42 -3.58 2.93 -0.55
N ASP A 43 -4.05 4.07 -1.04
CA ASP A 43 -5.46 4.35 -1.32
C ASP A 43 -5.83 4.08 -2.79
N ASP A 44 -4.99 3.30 -3.50
CA ASP A 44 -5.25 3.00 -4.89
C ASP A 44 -6.61 2.30 -5.07
N ARG A 45 -7.49 3.00 -5.76
CA ARG A 45 -8.83 2.55 -6.14
C ARG A 45 -8.97 2.28 -7.64
N ARG A 46 -7.86 2.14 -8.36
CA ARG A 46 -7.84 2.13 -9.84
C ARG A 46 -7.38 0.78 -10.41
N HIS A 47 -6.60 0.01 -9.65
CA HIS A 47 -5.98 -1.21 -10.13
C HIS A 47 -6.53 -2.43 -9.39
N LEU A 48 -7.09 -3.37 -10.17
CA LEU A 48 -7.25 -4.75 -9.75
C LEU A 48 -5.93 -5.47 -10.04
N VAL A 49 -5.34 -6.12 -9.04
CA VAL A 49 -4.12 -6.91 -9.20
C VAL A 49 -4.47 -8.38 -9.04
N CYS A 50 -4.25 -9.14 -10.09
CA CYS A 50 -4.38 -10.60 -10.10
C CYS A 50 -2.99 -11.18 -10.32
N ASP A 51 -2.54 -11.98 -9.37
CA ASP A 51 -1.33 -12.79 -9.52
C ASP A 51 -1.74 -14.21 -9.93
N CYS A 52 -1.30 -14.62 -11.11
CA CYS A 52 -1.50 -15.96 -11.61
C CYS A 52 -0.28 -16.78 -11.23
N LYS A 53 -0.38 -17.52 -10.11
CA LYS A 53 0.69 -18.44 -9.71
C LYS A 53 1.01 -19.39 -10.86
N THR A 54 2.29 -19.51 -11.17
CA THR A 54 2.80 -20.46 -12.16
C THR A 54 2.80 -21.88 -11.58
N ILE A 55 1.61 -22.41 -11.27
CA ILE A 55 1.40 -23.79 -10.85
C ILE A 55 2.05 -24.74 -11.87
N HIS A 56 2.00 -24.39 -13.16
CA HIS A 56 2.56 -25.21 -14.24
C HIS A 56 4.09 -25.07 -14.48
N GLN A 57 4.80 -24.19 -13.76
CA GLN A 57 6.27 -24.08 -13.86
C GLN A 57 7.01 -24.52 -12.59
N VAL A 58 6.36 -24.47 -11.41
CA VAL A 58 7.07 -24.56 -10.12
C VAL A 58 6.74 -25.83 -9.33
N THR A 59 5.52 -26.39 -9.44
CA THR A 59 5.18 -27.66 -8.76
C THR A 59 5.49 -28.86 -9.64
N GLU A 60 6.16 -29.88 -9.10
CA GLU A 60 6.55 -31.10 -9.84
C GLU A 60 5.36 -31.85 -10.47
N GLU A 61 4.13 -31.64 -9.96
CA GLU A 61 2.92 -32.31 -10.46
C GLU A 61 2.42 -31.82 -11.83
N HIS A 62 2.75 -30.58 -12.23
CA HIS A 62 2.25 -29.96 -13.47
C HIS A 62 3.34 -29.24 -14.26
N LYS A 63 4.60 -29.66 -14.08
CA LYS A 63 5.74 -29.13 -14.86
C LYS A 63 5.43 -29.27 -16.34
N GLU A 64 5.31 -28.13 -17.03
CA GLU A 64 5.11 -28.09 -18.47
C GLU A 64 3.80 -28.79 -18.89
N ASP A 65 2.65 -28.33 -18.37
CA ASP A 65 1.31 -28.75 -18.84
C ASP A 65 1.00 -28.24 -20.27
N VAL A 66 1.94 -28.53 -21.16
CA VAL A 66 1.98 -28.13 -22.56
C VAL A 66 0.78 -28.73 -23.28
N ASP A 67 0.36 -29.94 -22.91
CA ASP A 67 -0.83 -30.58 -23.48
C ASP A 67 -2.11 -29.82 -23.13
N TYR A 68 -2.31 -29.42 -21.87
CA TYR A 68 -3.44 -28.56 -21.50
C TYR A 68 -3.46 -27.24 -22.27
N PHE A 69 -2.33 -26.52 -22.32
CA PHE A 69 -2.27 -25.24 -23.02
C PHE A 69 -2.39 -25.41 -24.54
N ASN A 70 -1.90 -26.51 -25.10
CA ASN A 70 -2.10 -26.85 -26.51
C ASN A 70 -3.58 -27.09 -26.80
N GLU A 71 -4.26 -27.92 -26.00
CA GLU A 71 -5.70 -28.18 -26.15
C GLU A 71 -6.51 -26.90 -25.99
N LEU A 72 -6.23 -26.11 -24.95
CA LEU A 72 -6.85 -24.81 -24.73
C LEU A 72 -6.65 -23.87 -25.91
N SER A 73 -5.43 -23.76 -26.44
CA SER A 73 -5.15 -22.90 -27.59
C SER A 73 -5.84 -23.36 -28.88
N GLN A 74 -5.99 -24.67 -29.07
CA GLN A 74 -6.71 -25.26 -30.19
C GLN A 74 -8.23 -25.06 -30.06
N SER A 75 -8.75 -24.92 -28.84
CA SER A 75 -10.17 -24.68 -28.57
C SER A 75 -10.66 -23.29 -28.97
N TYR A 76 -9.76 -22.35 -29.31
CA TYR A 76 -10.10 -20.98 -29.74
C TYR A 76 -10.64 -20.92 -31.17
N THR A 77 -11.73 -21.65 -31.40
CA THR A 77 -12.47 -21.69 -32.67
C THR A 77 -13.39 -20.48 -32.82
N SER A 78 -13.96 -20.27 -34.01
CA SER A 78 -14.97 -19.23 -34.22
C SER A 78 -16.18 -19.42 -33.28
N GLU A 79 -16.63 -20.65 -33.07
CA GLU A 79 -17.72 -20.99 -32.16
C GLU A 79 -17.40 -20.60 -30.71
N PHE A 80 -16.16 -20.82 -30.25
CA PHE A 80 -15.73 -20.37 -28.93
C PHE A 80 -15.89 -18.85 -28.77
N TYR A 81 -15.44 -18.06 -29.75
CA TYR A 81 -15.55 -16.60 -29.69
C TYR A 81 -17.00 -16.11 -29.79
N GLU A 82 -17.84 -16.76 -30.60
CA GLU A 82 -19.28 -16.47 -30.68
C GLU A 82 -19.98 -16.72 -29.35
N ASN A 83 -19.69 -17.86 -28.71
CA ASN A 83 -20.18 -18.18 -27.38
C ASN A 83 -19.65 -17.21 -26.31
N LEU A 84 -18.37 -16.83 -26.37
CA LEU A 84 -17.78 -15.86 -25.45
C LEU A 84 -18.41 -14.47 -25.60
N MET A 85 -18.67 -14.02 -26.82
CA MET A 85 -19.36 -12.76 -27.08
C MET A 85 -20.81 -12.80 -26.58
N THR A 86 -21.51 -13.92 -26.81
CA THR A 86 -22.86 -14.13 -26.27
C THR A 86 -22.85 -14.05 -24.74
N PHE A 87 -21.90 -14.72 -24.09
CA PHE A 87 -21.71 -14.64 -22.64
C PHE A 87 -21.51 -13.19 -22.16
N PHE A 88 -20.66 -12.39 -22.82
CA PHE A 88 -20.46 -11.00 -22.43
C PHE A 88 -21.68 -10.09 -22.67
N LEU A 89 -22.45 -10.33 -23.73
CA LEU A 89 -23.65 -9.55 -24.05
C LEU A 89 -24.83 -9.88 -23.13
N GLU A 90 -24.94 -11.14 -22.69
CA GLU A 90 -26.05 -11.61 -21.84
C GLU A 90 -25.76 -11.45 -20.34
N ARG A 91 -24.51 -11.14 -19.96
CA ARG A 91 -24.14 -10.98 -18.55
C ARG A 91 -24.85 -9.77 -17.93
N ASP A 92 -25.74 -10.02 -16.98
CA ASP A 92 -26.30 -8.95 -16.14
C ASP A 92 -25.20 -8.34 -15.25
N ILE A 93 -24.92 -7.06 -15.49
CA ILE A 93 -23.97 -6.23 -14.74
C ILE A 93 -24.66 -5.09 -13.98
N SER A 94 -25.99 -5.10 -13.88
CA SER A 94 -26.77 -4.05 -13.21
C SER A 94 -26.37 -3.82 -11.75
N GLN A 95 -25.94 -4.88 -11.06
CA GLN A 95 -25.44 -4.84 -9.68
C GLN A 95 -23.91 -4.66 -9.58
N SER A 96 -23.21 -4.62 -10.71
CA SER A 96 -21.75 -4.48 -10.73
C SER A 96 -21.35 -3.03 -10.47
N ASN A 97 -20.51 -2.83 -9.46
CA ASN A 97 -19.91 -1.52 -9.18
C ASN A 97 -18.41 -1.55 -9.50
N PRO A 98 -17.98 -1.04 -10.67
CA PRO A 98 -16.57 -1.07 -11.08
C PRO A 98 -15.67 -0.16 -10.23
N ILE A 99 -16.25 0.70 -9.37
CA ILE A 99 -15.49 1.52 -8.41
C ILE A 99 -15.00 0.69 -7.22
N LEU A 100 -15.72 -0.40 -6.88
CA LEU A 100 -15.37 -1.27 -5.76
C LEU A 100 -14.35 -2.32 -6.21
N ILE A 101 -13.08 -1.91 -6.20
CA ILE A 101 -11.98 -2.82 -6.52
C ILE A 101 -11.56 -3.57 -5.24
N PRO A 102 -11.55 -4.91 -5.24
CA PRO A 102 -11.15 -5.69 -4.08
C PRO A 102 -9.66 -5.53 -3.75
N MET A 103 -9.34 -5.63 -2.47
CA MET A 103 -7.96 -5.64 -1.96
C MET A 103 -7.43 -7.08 -1.96
N THR A 104 -6.92 -7.54 -3.10
CA THR A 104 -6.32 -8.87 -3.26
C THR A 104 -4.96 -8.95 -2.54
N GLU A 105 -4.50 -10.16 -2.21
CA GLU A 105 -3.17 -10.36 -1.59
C GLU A 105 -2.03 -9.82 -2.48
N ALA A 106 -2.10 -10.06 -3.78
CA ALA A 106 -1.15 -9.52 -4.75
C ALA A 106 -1.13 -7.97 -4.74
N LYS A 107 -2.31 -7.34 -4.60
CA LYS A 107 -2.40 -5.89 -4.47
C LYS A 107 -1.77 -5.40 -3.16
N LYS A 108 -2.03 -6.06 -2.04
CA LYS A 108 -1.41 -5.72 -0.74
C LYS A 108 0.11 -5.83 -0.81
N GLN A 109 0.63 -6.89 -1.41
CA GLN A 109 2.07 -7.07 -1.61
C GLN A 109 2.66 -5.96 -2.48
N LEU A 110 2.01 -5.59 -3.58
CA LEU A 110 2.50 -4.53 -4.45
C LEU A 110 2.46 -3.15 -3.77
N ILE A 111 1.42 -2.86 -2.98
CA ILE A 111 1.36 -1.65 -2.13
C ILE A 111 2.47 -1.67 -1.09
N ASN A 112 2.73 -2.82 -0.46
CA ASN A 112 3.80 -3.01 0.51
C ASN A 112 5.17 -2.68 -0.12
N VAL A 113 5.49 -3.26 -1.27
CA VAL A 113 6.76 -2.98 -1.97
C VAL A 113 6.84 -1.53 -2.47
N SER A 114 5.70 -0.86 -2.67
CA SER A 114 5.62 0.55 -3.09
C SER A 114 5.65 1.55 -1.94
N ARG A 115 5.79 1.09 -0.68
CA ARG A 115 5.82 1.95 0.52
C ARG A 115 6.91 3.00 0.44
N SER A 116 6.67 4.15 1.08
CA SER A 116 7.70 5.17 1.22
C SER A 116 8.67 4.80 2.36
N PRO A 117 9.91 5.30 2.35
CA PRO A 117 10.83 5.10 3.48
C PRO A 117 10.32 5.63 4.82
N VAL A 118 9.32 6.52 4.80
CA VAL A 118 8.65 7.02 6.01
C VAL A 118 7.64 6.01 6.54
N ASP A 119 6.96 5.29 5.65
CA ASP A 119 6.11 4.18 6.03
C ASP A 119 6.92 3.10 6.73
N ASP A 120 8.09 2.75 6.20
CA ASP A 120 8.97 1.73 6.80
C ASP A 120 9.35 2.10 8.24
N VAL A 121 9.76 3.36 8.47
CA VAL A 121 10.08 3.85 9.82
C VAL A 121 8.86 3.82 10.75
N ILE A 122 7.68 4.20 10.26
CA ILE A 122 6.46 4.17 11.07
C ILE A 122 6.10 2.73 11.42
N MET A 123 6.22 1.79 10.48
CA MET A 123 5.91 0.38 10.71
C MET A 123 6.91 -0.28 11.66
N GLU A 124 8.21 -0.02 11.51
CA GLU A 124 9.27 -0.50 12.39
C GLU A 124 9.12 0.00 13.85
N HIS A 125 8.51 1.17 14.04
CA HIS A 125 8.32 1.79 15.34
C HIS A 125 6.83 2.02 15.68
N TYR A 126 5.94 1.22 15.11
CA TYR A 126 4.49 1.50 15.12
C TYR A 126 3.89 1.63 16.52
N GLU A 127 4.28 0.76 17.44
CA GLU A 127 3.81 0.82 18.83
C GLU A 127 4.30 2.09 19.54
N GLN A 128 5.51 2.58 19.23
CA GLN A 128 6.00 3.86 19.76
C GLN A 128 5.17 5.03 19.21
N PHE A 129 4.80 4.99 17.92
CA PHE A 129 3.94 5.99 17.30
C PHE A 129 2.52 6.01 17.90
N LYS A 130 1.96 4.85 18.25
CA LYS A 130 0.68 4.74 18.97
C LYS A 130 0.73 5.40 20.35
N GLN A 131 1.86 5.27 21.06
CA GLN A 131 2.05 5.80 22.42
C GLN A 131 2.56 7.25 22.46
N ARG A 132 2.60 7.94 21.31
CA ARG A 132 3.14 9.30 21.11
C ARG A 132 4.66 9.34 21.27
N ILE A 133 5.37 9.44 20.15
CA ILE A 133 6.83 9.38 20.11
C ILE A 133 7.47 10.79 20.05
N PRO A 134 8.56 11.08 20.79
CA PRO A 134 9.27 12.35 20.68
C PRO A 134 9.80 12.62 19.27
N ILE A 135 9.57 13.84 18.77
CA ILE A 135 10.04 14.25 17.43
C ILE A 135 11.57 14.17 17.32
N ALA A 136 12.28 14.43 18.42
CA ALA A 136 13.74 14.32 18.46
C ALA A 136 14.21 12.89 18.14
N LEU A 137 13.52 11.88 18.67
CA LEU A 137 13.81 10.47 18.43
C LEU A 137 13.45 10.07 16.98
N VAL A 138 12.27 10.46 16.51
CA VAL A 138 11.83 10.19 15.13
C VAL A 138 12.80 10.75 14.08
N ASN A 139 13.42 11.90 14.35
CA ASN A 139 14.43 12.47 13.45
C ASN A 139 15.71 11.63 13.37
N GLN A 140 16.02 10.82 14.38
CA GLN A 140 17.16 9.89 14.37
C GLN A 140 16.88 8.69 13.48
N TYR A 141 15.62 8.27 13.35
CA TYR A 141 15.18 7.19 12.45
C TYR A 141 15.12 7.60 10.98
N LYS A 142 15.40 8.87 10.66
CA LYS A 142 15.41 9.37 9.29
C LYS A 142 16.37 8.54 8.42
N PRO A 143 15.91 7.99 7.28
CA PRO A 143 16.76 7.29 6.32
C PRO A 143 17.96 8.16 5.90
N GLN A 144 19.15 7.57 5.81
CA GLN A 144 20.39 8.31 5.54
C GLN A 144 20.31 9.16 4.27
N ASN A 145 19.70 8.61 3.22
CA ASN A 145 19.60 9.21 1.89
C ASN A 145 18.57 10.36 1.78
N GLN A 146 17.81 10.66 2.84
CA GLN A 146 16.75 11.67 2.80
C GLN A 146 17.14 12.95 3.54
N LEU A 147 16.83 14.12 2.98
CA LEU A 147 17.00 15.39 3.69
C LEU A 147 15.99 15.51 4.84
N LEU A 148 16.43 16.04 5.99
CA LEU A 148 15.58 16.17 7.18
C LEU A 148 14.30 16.98 6.92
N LYS A 149 14.38 18.04 6.09
CA LYS A 149 13.22 18.84 5.70
C LYS A 149 12.15 18.00 4.97
N THR A 150 12.57 17.12 4.08
CA THR A 150 11.68 16.26 3.28
C THR A 150 11.02 15.21 4.16
N TYR A 151 11.82 14.60 5.06
CA TYR A 151 11.33 13.63 6.03
C TYR A 151 10.27 14.24 6.97
N LYS A 152 10.54 15.42 7.54
CA LYS A 152 9.57 16.13 8.39
C LYS A 152 8.28 16.48 7.65
N ASN A 153 8.36 16.95 6.41
CA ASN A 153 7.18 17.24 5.61
C ASN A 153 6.32 15.99 5.39
N ALA A 154 6.95 14.84 5.11
CA ALA A 154 6.23 13.58 4.96
C ALA A 154 5.59 13.10 6.28
N MET A 155 6.27 13.27 7.42
CA MET A 155 5.72 12.94 8.74
C MET A 155 4.47 13.77 9.08
N ILE A 156 4.45 15.07 8.75
CA ILE A 156 3.29 15.95 9.02
C ILE A 156 2.02 15.49 8.28
N HIS A 157 2.16 14.82 7.14
CA HIS A 157 1.00 14.24 6.44
C HIS A 157 0.44 13.00 7.12
N LYS A 158 1.20 12.37 8.03
CA LYS A 158 0.83 11.10 8.68
C LYS A 158 0.55 11.25 10.17
N CYS A 159 1.15 12.25 10.80
CA CYS A 159 1.08 12.50 12.23
C CYS A 159 0.72 13.95 12.53
N ASP A 160 -0.06 14.14 13.57
CA ASP A 160 -0.26 15.43 14.21
C ASP A 160 0.89 15.70 15.19
N GLU A 161 1.33 16.95 15.24
CA GLU A 161 2.29 17.40 16.22
C GLU A 161 1.58 17.92 17.48
N GLN A 162 2.01 17.44 18.64
CA GLN A 162 1.54 17.91 19.93
C GLN A 162 2.72 18.30 20.85
N ARG A 163 2.45 19.16 21.83
CA ARG A 163 3.39 19.47 22.91
C ARG A 163 2.84 18.90 24.20
N ILE A 164 3.64 18.07 24.86
CA ILE A 164 3.33 17.47 26.15
C ILE A 164 4.47 17.72 27.14
N TYR A 165 4.21 17.62 28.42
CA TYR A 165 5.26 17.63 29.44
C TYR A 165 5.64 16.19 29.74
N ILE A 166 6.92 15.86 29.53
CA ILE A 166 7.51 14.57 29.91
C ILE A 166 8.56 14.90 30.97
N ASN A 167 8.40 14.36 32.19
CA ASN A 167 9.30 14.64 33.32
C ASN A 167 9.50 16.15 33.58
N GLY A 168 8.44 16.95 33.47
CA GLY A 168 8.49 18.41 33.65
C GLY A 168 9.13 19.18 32.48
N ILE A 169 9.60 18.49 31.43
CA ILE A 169 10.20 19.10 30.24
C ILE A 169 9.16 19.12 29.11
N SER A 170 8.87 20.32 28.60
CA SER A 170 8.03 20.50 27.42
C SER A 170 8.67 19.85 26.19
N THR A 171 8.09 18.74 25.74
CA THR A 171 8.58 17.92 24.63
C THR A 171 7.56 17.91 23.50
N ARG A 172 8.05 18.05 22.25
CA ARG A 172 7.23 17.89 21.05
C ARG A 172 7.16 16.41 20.66
N VAL A 173 5.95 15.90 20.46
CA VAL A 173 5.68 14.51 20.09
C VAL A 173 4.87 14.43 18.80
N TYR A 174 5.06 13.34 18.06
CA TYR A 174 4.15 12.96 16.98
C TYR A 174 3.06 12.03 17.51
N VAL A 175 1.83 12.28 17.08
CA VAL A 175 0.67 11.42 17.31
C VAL A 175 0.19 10.95 15.96
N LEU A 176 0.17 9.63 15.74
CA LEU A 176 -0.24 9.07 14.46
C LEU A 176 -1.74 9.32 14.23
N ASN A 177 -2.11 9.79 13.03
CA ASN A 177 -3.50 10.09 12.72
C ASN A 177 -4.36 8.82 12.73
N LYS A 178 -5.64 8.92 13.10
CA LYS A 178 -6.53 7.76 13.26
C LYS A 178 -6.72 6.96 11.97
N ASP A 179 -6.79 7.65 10.83
CA ASP A 179 -6.87 7.05 9.50
C ASP A 179 -5.58 6.27 9.18
N GLN A 180 -4.42 6.82 9.53
CA GLN A 180 -3.13 6.17 9.35
C GLN A 180 -2.98 4.94 10.25
N GLN A 181 -3.43 5.01 11.51
CA GLN A 181 -3.47 3.83 12.40
C GLN A 181 -4.28 2.68 11.79
N SER A 182 -5.51 2.96 11.33
CA SER A 182 -6.34 1.93 10.69
C SER A 182 -5.70 1.35 9.43
N TYR A 183 -4.88 2.13 8.72
CA TYR A 183 -4.13 1.67 7.56
C TYR A 183 -3.01 0.71 7.97
N TYR A 184 -2.13 1.10 8.90
CA TYR A 184 -1.00 0.27 9.32
C TYR A 184 -1.47 -1.01 9.99
N ASP A 185 -2.53 -0.97 10.82
CA ASP A 185 -3.14 -2.17 11.42
C ASP A 185 -3.57 -3.21 10.37
N LYS A 186 -3.93 -2.78 9.15
CA LYS A 186 -4.34 -3.69 8.06
C LYS A 186 -3.18 -4.17 7.18
N MET A 187 -2.07 -3.43 7.17
CA MET A 187 -0.94 -3.68 6.27
C MET A 187 0.25 -4.34 6.94
N MET A 188 0.37 -4.24 8.27
CA MET A 188 1.39 -4.94 9.03
C MET A 188 1.16 -6.44 8.95
N ASN A 189 2.22 -7.16 8.61
CA ASN A 189 2.25 -8.61 8.77
C ASN A 189 2.77 -8.99 10.18
N GLU A 190 2.89 -10.29 10.44
CA GLU A 190 3.39 -10.80 11.72
C GLU A 190 4.82 -10.32 12.01
N GLU A 191 5.71 -10.34 11.01
CA GLU A 191 7.11 -9.90 11.13
C GLU A 191 7.24 -8.39 11.44
N ASP A 192 6.46 -7.55 10.76
CA ASP A 192 6.35 -6.11 11.02
C ASP A 192 5.91 -5.87 12.47
N THR A 193 4.93 -6.66 12.93
CA THR A 193 4.37 -6.56 14.29
C THR A 193 5.38 -6.98 15.35
N GLU A 194 6.09 -8.08 15.14
CA GLU A 194 7.16 -8.55 16.02
C GLU A 194 8.30 -7.54 16.12
N THR A 195 8.71 -6.98 14.99
CA THR A 195 9.77 -5.96 14.91
C THR A 195 9.37 -4.70 15.68
N SER A 196 8.16 -4.19 15.44
CA SER A 196 7.59 -3.04 16.15
C SER A 196 7.55 -3.27 17.66
N ASN A 197 7.05 -4.43 18.09
CA ASN A 197 7.00 -4.79 19.50
C ASN A 197 8.40 -4.87 20.14
N ALA A 198 9.36 -5.51 19.47
CA ALA A 198 10.73 -5.60 19.97
C ALA A 198 11.37 -4.22 20.15
N ASN A 199 11.15 -3.32 19.19
CA ASN A 199 11.63 -1.94 19.25
C ASN A 199 10.93 -1.13 20.35
N TYR A 200 9.64 -1.36 20.56
CA TYR A 200 8.91 -0.76 21.68
C TYR A 200 9.41 -1.24 23.04
N GLN A 201 9.72 -2.53 23.20
CA GLN A 201 10.30 -3.03 24.46
C GLN A 201 11.68 -2.44 24.74
N LYS A 202 12.53 -2.27 23.72
CA LYS A 202 13.82 -1.56 23.87
C LYS A 202 13.61 -0.12 24.31
N TYR A 203 12.70 0.58 23.65
CA TYR A 203 12.33 1.96 23.98
C TYR A 203 11.82 2.10 25.42
N LYS A 204 10.94 1.19 25.85
CA LYS A 204 10.41 1.15 27.21
C LYS A 204 11.53 0.95 28.24
N LYS A 205 12.47 0.04 27.99
CA LYS A 205 13.63 -0.17 28.87
C LYS A 205 14.53 1.06 28.98
N THR A 206 14.83 1.72 27.86
CA THR A 206 15.60 2.99 27.89
C THR A 206 14.89 4.06 28.71
N ILE A 207 13.56 4.12 28.60
CA ILE A 207 12.73 5.02 29.38
C ILE A 207 12.69 4.61 30.87
N GLU A 208 12.63 3.32 31.21
CA GLU A 208 12.70 2.84 32.60
C GLU A 208 14.07 3.13 33.23
N ASP A 209 15.16 2.85 32.52
CA ASP A 209 16.54 3.03 32.98
C ASP A 209 16.95 4.50 33.11
N ASP A 210 16.40 5.39 32.26
CA ASP A 210 16.58 6.86 32.35
C ASP A 210 15.59 7.54 33.33
N GLY A 211 14.72 6.77 34.03
CA GLY A 211 13.79 7.29 35.03
C GLY A 211 12.51 7.96 34.48
N ILE A 212 12.05 7.58 33.31
CA ILE A 212 10.89 8.16 32.60
C ILE A 212 9.56 7.41 32.90
N ILE A 213 9.57 6.18 33.45
CA ILE A 213 8.34 5.37 33.66
C ILE A 213 7.58 5.59 34.97
N GLU A 214 8.15 6.17 36.03
CA GLU A 214 7.40 6.31 37.28
C GLU A 214 6.14 7.20 37.19
N TYR A 215 5.97 8.00 36.13
CA TYR A 215 4.84 8.94 36.03
C TYR A 215 3.75 8.62 34.99
N VAL A 216 4.04 7.88 33.90
CA VAL A 216 3.03 7.59 32.86
C VAL A 216 1.92 6.65 33.37
N VAL A 217 2.22 5.83 34.39
CA VAL A 217 1.25 4.92 35.02
C VAL A 217 0.46 5.60 36.15
N GLN A 218 0.91 6.75 36.66
CA GLN A 218 0.16 7.49 37.68
C GLN A 218 -0.97 8.35 37.08
N GLU A 219 -0.79 8.94 35.88
CA GLU A 219 -1.84 9.74 35.24
C GLU A 219 -3.01 8.92 34.65
N THR A 220 -2.87 7.60 34.50
CA THR A 220 -3.98 6.73 34.06
C THR A 220 -4.82 6.15 35.20
N LYS A 221 -4.49 6.45 36.46
CA LYS A 221 -5.27 6.00 37.62
C LYS A 221 -6.20 7.07 38.19
N ASP A 222 -6.06 8.32 37.77
CA ASP A 222 -6.86 9.45 38.23
C ASP A 222 -7.57 10.16 37.06
N GLU A 223 -8.32 9.42 36.23
CA GLU A 223 -9.48 9.93 35.44
C GLU A 223 -10.59 8.87 35.35
#